data_AF-A0A2G6NXG4-F1
#
_entry.id   AF-A0A2G6NXG4-F1
#
_cell.length_a   1.000
_cell.length_b   1.000
_cell.length_c   1.000
_cell.angle_alpha   90.00
_cell.angle_beta   90.00
_cell.angle_gamma   90.00
#
_symmetry.space_group_name_H-M   'P 1'
#
loop_
_entity.id
_entity.type
_entity.pdbx_description
1 polymer ?
#
loop_
_entity_poly.entity_id
_entity_poly.type
_entity_poly.pdbx_seq_one_letter_code
_entity_poly.pdbx_strand_id
1 'polypeptide(L)'
;MNPQLQLLVALQDMEGMIKESETEGAELAGMGFSQDGLENLKAAREELVSQVDPRHMGWYRRLTEKFGHAVVPVVSNLCTGCFANIPSQFVSKTNANKVQRCESCGRILYWP
;
A
#
# COMPACT_ATOMS: atom_id res chain seq x y z
N MET A 1 7.19 -3.34 14.09
CA MET A 1 6.59 -3.53 12.75
C MET A 1 7.72 -3.78 11.75
N ASN A 2 7.57 -4.69 10.78
CA ASN A 2 8.61 -4.94 9.77
C ASN A 2 8.82 -3.65 8.93
N PRO A 3 10.07 -3.18 8.72
CA PRO A 3 10.34 -1.96 7.94
C PRO A 3 9.74 -1.97 6.53
N GLN A 4 9.74 -3.12 5.85
CA GLN A 4 9.15 -3.28 4.52
C GLN A 4 7.63 -3.10 4.53
N LEU A 5 6.94 -3.52 5.60
CA LEU A 5 5.50 -3.27 5.73
C LEU A 5 5.23 -1.77 5.89
N GLN A 6 6.05 -1.05 6.64
CA GLN A 6 5.91 0.39 6.81
C GLN A 6 6.09 1.13 5.49
N LEU A 7 7.11 0.75 4.70
CA LEU A 7 7.33 1.31 3.37
C LEU A 7 6.15 1.04 2.42
N LEU A 8 5.62 -0.18 2.43
CA LEU A 8 4.49 -0.56 1.56
C LEU A 8 3.19 0.16 1.93
N VAL A 9 2.91 0.35 3.22
CA VAL A 9 1.75 1.16 3.67
C VAL A 9 1.93 2.60 3.23
N ALA A 10 3.09 3.21 3.51
CA ALA A 10 3.37 4.58 3.13
C ALA A 10 3.33 4.79 1.60
N LEU A 11 3.80 3.82 0.82
CA LEU A 11 3.72 3.85 -0.64
C LEU A 11 2.28 3.85 -1.12
N GLN A 12 1.43 3.00 -0.55
CA GLN A 12 0.01 2.92 -0.90
C GLN A 12 -0.72 4.22 -0.60
N ASP A 13 -0.45 4.82 0.56
CA ASP A 13 -1.07 6.08 0.95
C ASP A 13 -0.61 7.23 0.03
N MET A 14 0.68 7.31 -0.29
CA MET A 14 1.21 8.28 -1.25
C MET A 14 0.63 8.10 -2.65
N GLU A 15 0.53 6.86 -3.16
CA GLU A 15 -0.08 6.59 -4.46
C GLU A 15 -1.57 6.96 -4.48
N GLY A 16 -2.28 6.77 -3.37
CA GLY A 16 -3.64 7.26 -3.19
C GLY A 16 -3.72 8.79 -3.29
N MET A 17 -2.88 9.50 -2.54
CA MET A 17 -2.80 10.96 -2.56
C MET A 17 -2.44 11.53 -3.93
N ILE A 18 -1.48 10.90 -4.64
CA ILE A 18 -1.09 11.29 -6.01
C ILE A 18 -2.30 11.15 -6.93
N LYS A 19 -3.00 10.02 -6.87
CA LYS A 19 -4.15 9.75 -7.72
C LYS A 19 -5.26 10.76 -7.49
N GLU A 20 -5.60 11.05 -6.23
CA GLU A 20 -6.59 12.06 -5.86
C GLU A 20 -6.19 13.45 -6.37
N SER A 21 -4.95 13.85 -6.12
CA SER A 21 -4.40 15.14 -6.56
C SER A 21 -4.36 15.27 -8.09
N GLU A 22 -4.12 14.19 -8.83
CA GLU A 22 -4.16 14.19 -10.30
C GLU A 22 -5.58 14.39 -10.83
N THR A 23 -6.59 13.75 -10.20
CA THR A 23 -7.99 13.96 -10.57
C THR A 23 -8.46 15.38 -10.31
N GLU A 24 -8.24 15.91 -9.10
CA GLU A 24 -8.62 17.28 -8.74
C GLU A 24 -7.79 18.31 -9.51
N GLY A 25 -6.51 18.01 -9.69
CA GLY A 25 -5.59 18.84 -10.43
C GLY A 25 -5.99 19.03 -11.90
N ALA A 26 -6.49 17.98 -12.57
CA ALA A 26 -6.93 18.10 -13.96
C ALA A 26 -8.05 19.15 -14.12
N GLU A 27 -8.95 19.25 -13.14
CA GLU A 27 -10.00 20.27 -13.12
C GLU A 27 -9.43 21.68 -12.90
N LEU A 28 -8.51 21.83 -11.95
CA LEU A 28 -7.86 23.11 -11.62
C LEU A 28 -6.91 23.61 -12.72
N ALA A 29 -6.24 22.70 -13.42
CA ALA A 29 -5.38 23.03 -14.57
C ALA A 29 -6.21 23.61 -15.73
N GLY A 30 -7.44 23.12 -15.93
CA GLY A 30 -8.42 23.72 -16.85
C GLY A 30 -8.82 25.15 -16.47
N MET A 31 -8.61 25.53 -15.20
CA MET A 31 -8.86 26.88 -14.66
C MET A 31 -7.57 27.72 -14.54
N GLY A 32 -6.40 27.20 -14.93
CA GLY A 32 -5.13 27.94 -14.99
C GLY A 32 -4.29 27.95 -13.70
N PHE A 33 -4.56 27.08 -12.72
CA PHE A 33 -3.76 26.97 -11.50
C PHE A 33 -2.54 26.01 -11.66
N SER A 34 -1.40 26.32 -11.03
CA SER A 34 -0.20 25.47 -11.03
C SER A 34 -0.24 24.36 -9.97
N GLN A 35 0.46 23.25 -10.23
CA GLN A 35 0.49 22.05 -9.37
C GLN A 35 1.91 21.67 -8.91
N ASP A 36 2.67 22.64 -8.42
CA ASP A 36 4.07 22.42 -8.05
C ASP A 36 4.24 21.38 -6.91
N GLY A 37 3.20 21.17 -6.10
CA GLY A 37 3.18 20.16 -5.03
C GLY A 37 3.15 18.70 -5.53
N LEU A 38 2.56 18.45 -6.71
CA LEU A 38 2.37 17.09 -7.24
C LEU A 38 3.68 16.46 -7.70
N GLU A 39 4.54 17.26 -8.35
CA GLU A 39 5.87 16.82 -8.80
C GLU A 39 6.74 16.37 -7.62
N ASN A 40 6.72 17.14 -6.51
CA ASN A 40 7.44 16.78 -5.29
C ASN A 40 6.91 15.48 -4.67
N LEU A 41 5.59 15.28 -4.69
CA LEU A 41 4.95 14.06 -4.19
C LEU A 41 5.36 12.83 -5.04
N LYS A 42 5.41 12.98 -6.37
CA LYS A 42 5.88 11.95 -7.30
C LYS A 42 7.35 11.61 -7.08
N ALA A 43 8.21 12.61 -6.85
CA ALA A 43 9.62 12.38 -6.54
C ALA A 43 9.81 11.62 -5.22
N ALA A 44 9.07 11.99 -4.17
CA ALA A 44 9.08 11.27 -2.90
C ALA A 44 8.61 9.81 -3.04
N ARG A 45 7.62 9.56 -3.91
CA ARG A 45 7.15 8.21 -4.25
C ARG A 45 8.28 7.36 -4.85
N GLU A 46 9.04 7.89 -5.82
CA GLU A 46 10.15 7.15 -6.46
C GLU A 46 11.24 6.78 -5.44
N GLU A 47 11.57 7.71 -4.54
CA GLU A 47 12.53 7.47 -3.46
C GLU A 47 12.06 6.36 -2.52
N LEU A 48 10.76 6.30 -2.24
CA LEU A 48 10.18 5.24 -1.41
C LEU A 48 10.21 3.88 -2.12
N VAL A 49 9.90 3.86 -3.44
CA VAL A 49 9.94 2.65 -4.27
C VAL A 49 11.35 2.05 -4.29
N SER A 50 12.40 2.87 -4.31
CA SER A 50 13.79 2.40 -4.31
C SER A 50 14.19 1.63 -3.03
N GLN A 51 13.48 1.88 -1.93
CA GLN A 51 13.73 1.27 -0.61
C GLN A 51 12.92 -0.02 -0.38
N VAL A 52 11.91 -0.27 -1.19
CA VAL A 52 11.09 -1.50 -1.11
C VAL A 52 11.82 -2.64 -1.81
N ASP A 53 11.91 -3.79 -1.14
CA ASP A 53 12.49 -5.00 -1.70
C ASP A 53 11.74 -5.39 -3.00
N PRO A 54 12.46 -5.64 -4.11
CA PRO A 54 11.87 -5.97 -5.41
C PRO A 54 10.86 -7.11 -5.39
N ARG A 55 11.04 -8.10 -4.50
CA ARG A 55 10.11 -9.21 -4.31
C ARG A 55 8.76 -8.69 -3.85
N HIS A 56 8.74 -7.81 -2.85
CA HIS A 56 7.49 -7.25 -2.33
C HIS A 56 6.87 -6.28 -3.33
N MET A 57 7.68 -5.48 -4.05
CA MET A 57 7.18 -4.59 -5.10
C MET A 57 6.46 -5.33 -6.22
N GLY A 58 6.96 -6.50 -6.63
CA GLY A 58 6.29 -7.32 -7.64
C GLY A 58 4.89 -7.76 -7.22
N TRP A 59 4.70 -8.12 -5.94
CA TRP A 59 3.39 -8.46 -5.39
C TRP A 59 2.50 -7.24 -5.24
N TYR A 60 3.05 -6.16 -4.68
CA TYR A 60 2.36 -4.90 -4.46
C TYR A 60 1.70 -4.41 -5.75
N ARG A 61 2.47 -4.22 -6.84
CA ARG A 61 1.94 -3.74 -8.12
C ARG A 61 0.80 -4.61 -8.66
N ARG A 62 0.99 -5.94 -8.70
CA ARG A 62 -0.04 -6.88 -9.17
C ARG A 62 -1.33 -6.80 -8.37
N LEU A 63 -1.23 -6.61 -7.05
CA LEU A 63 -2.38 -6.53 -6.17
C LEU A 63 -3.06 -5.16 -6.25
N THR A 64 -2.30 -4.07 -6.38
CA THR A 64 -2.82 -2.71 -6.59
C THR A 64 -3.60 -2.63 -7.91
N GLU A 65 -3.06 -3.18 -9.00
CA GLU A 65 -3.77 -3.25 -10.29
C GLU A 65 -5.10 -4.03 -10.19
N LYS A 66 -5.10 -5.12 -9.43
CA LYS A 66 -6.29 -6.00 -9.30
C LYS A 66 -7.35 -5.44 -8.35
N PHE A 67 -6.96 -4.80 -7.26
CA PHE A 67 -7.84 -4.51 -6.13
C PHE A 67 -7.88 -3.03 -5.72
N GLY A 68 -7.05 -2.17 -6.31
CA GLY A 68 -6.83 -0.78 -5.86
C GLY A 68 -5.96 -0.66 -4.61
N HIS A 69 -6.11 -1.57 -3.65
CA HIS A 69 -5.29 -1.62 -2.43
C HIS A 69 -4.64 -3.00 -2.27
N ALA A 70 -3.31 -3.01 -2.19
CA ALA A 70 -2.50 -4.21 -2.04
C ALA A 70 -2.22 -4.58 -0.58
N VAL A 71 -2.17 -3.59 0.30
CA VAL A 71 -1.79 -3.70 1.70
C VAL A 71 -2.99 -3.36 2.58
N VAL A 72 -3.36 -4.27 3.48
CA VAL A 72 -4.56 -4.14 4.31
C VAL A 72 -4.28 -4.49 5.76
N PRO A 73 -4.90 -3.78 6.72
CA PRO A 73 -4.79 -4.13 8.12
C PRO A 73 -5.54 -5.43 8.42
N VAL A 74 -5.07 -6.14 9.45
CA VAL A 74 -5.83 -7.21 10.10
C VAL A 74 -6.52 -6.63 11.32
N VAL A 75 -7.84 -6.65 11.33
CA VAL A 75 -8.67 -6.14 12.44
C VAL A 75 -9.57 -7.27 12.91
N SER A 76 -9.59 -7.56 14.21
CA SER A 76 -10.39 -8.66 14.78
C SER A 76 -10.14 -10.03 14.11
N ASN A 77 -8.87 -10.32 13.77
CA ASN A 77 -8.45 -11.49 12.98
C ASN A 77 -9.06 -11.57 11.58
N LEU A 78 -9.55 -10.47 11.01
CA LEU A 78 -10.10 -10.43 9.65
C LEU A 78 -9.17 -9.68 8.71
N CYS A 79 -9.03 -10.21 7.48
CA CYS A 79 -8.50 -9.44 6.37
C CYS A 79 -9.52 -8.37 5.97
N THR A 80 -9.21 -7.08 6.15
CA THR A 80 -10.18 -6.01 5.81
C THR A 80 -10.42 -5.85 4.31
N GLY A 81 -9.64 -6.52 3.44
CA GLY A 81 -9.84 -6.51 2.00
C GLY A 81 -10.81 -7.57 1.45
N CYS A 82 -10.98 -8.71 2.14
CA CYS A 82 -11.90 -9.78 1.68
C CYS A 82 -12.73 -10.40 2.80
N PHE A 83 -12.58 -9.91 4.03
CA PHE A 83 -13.29 -10.35 5.24
C PHE A 83 -13.08 -11.83 5.61
N ALA A 84 -12.05 -12.47 5.04
CA ALA A 84 -11.64 -13.81 5.44
C ALA A 84 -10.99 -13.79 6.83
N ASN A 85 -11.25 -14.84 7.61
CA ASN A 85 -10.62 -15.05 8.91
C ASN A 85 -9.15 -15.44 8.74
N ILE A 86 -8.27 -14.78 9.50
CA ILE A 86 -6.84 -14.97 9.51
C ILE A 86 -6.48 -15.96 10.61
N PRO A 87 -5.89 -17.12 10.27
CA PRO A 87 -5.53 -18.12 11.27
C PRO A 87 -4.55 -17.58 12.32
N SER A 88 -4.68 -18.02 13.56
CA SER A 88 -3.84 -17.58 14.69
C SER A 88 -2.34 -17.83 14.49
N GLN A 89 -1.97 -18.79 13.64
CA GLN A 89 -0.58 -19.08 13.27
C GLN A 89 0.14 -17.88 12.63
N PHE A 90 -0.59 -16.96 11.99
CA PHE A 90 -0.03 -15.74 11.39
C PHE A 90 0.55 -14.79 12.45
N VAL A 91 -0.02 -14.79 13.65
CA VAL A 91 0.39 -13.94 14.77
C VAL A 91 1.45 -14.61 15.66
N SER A 92 1.92 -15.80 15.30
CA SER A 92 2.96 -16.52 16.05
C SER A 92 4.31 -15.78 16.01
N LYS A 93 5.13 -15.97 17.05
CA LYS A 93 6.48 -15.37 17.14
C LYS A 93 7.38 -15.73 15.95
N THR A 94 7.17 -16.89 15.34
CA THR A 94 7.91 -17.36 14.15
C THR A 94 7.58 -16.55 12.88
N ASN A 95 6.41 -15.91 12.87
CA ASN A 95 5.93 -15.06 11.79
C ASN A 95 5.98 -13.57 12.13
N ALA A 96 6.31 -13.23 13.38
CA ALA A 96 6.60 -11.87 13.79
C ALA A 96 7.74 -11.31 12.91
N ASN A 97 7.49 -10.15 12.31
CA ASN A 97 8.38 -9.49 11.35
C ASN A 97 8.51 -10.14 9.95
N LYS A 98 7.60 -11.00 9.51
CA LYS A 98 7.52 -11.40 8.09
C LYS A 98 6.42 -10.64 7.36
N VAL A 99 6.63 -10.36 6.08
CA VAL A 99 5.57 -9.89 5.19
C VAL A 99 4.65 -11.07 4.90
N GLN A 100 3.44 -11.02 5.47
CA GLN A 100 2.43 -12.06 5.34
C GLN A 100 1.39 -11.68 4.28
N ARG A 101 0.72 -12.68 3.72
CA ARG A 101 -0.35 -12.49 2.75
C ARG A 101 -1.59 -13.25 3.18
N CYS A 102 -2.74 -12.68 2.87
CA CYS A 102 -4.02 -13.36 3.05
C CYS A 102 -4.07 -14.62 2.19
N GLU A 103 -4.34 -15.78 2.78
CA GLU A 103 -4.46 -17.05 2.05
C GLU A 103 -5.67 -17.07 1.12
N SER A 104 -6.69 -16.24 1.40
CA SER A 104 -7.92 -16.16 0.61
C SER A 104 -7.79 -15.23 -0.62
N CYS A 105 -7.28 -13.99 -0.44
CA CYS A 105 -7.23 -13.01 -1.53
C CYS A 105 -5.81 -12.62 -1.99
N GLY A 106 -4.78 -13.03 -1.26
CA GLY A 106 -3.38 -12.74 -1.59
C GLY A 106 -2.87 -11.35 -1.17
N ARG A 107 -3.72 -10.45 -0.67
CA ARG A 107 -3.30 -9.12 -0.20
C ARG A 107 -2.28 -9.20 0.94
N ILE A 108 -1.39 -8.22 0.99
CA ILE A 108 -0.36 -8.10 2.03
C ILE A 108 -1.03 -7.67 3.33
N LEU A 109 -0.72 -8.39 4.41
CA LEU A 109 -1.30 -8.16 5.73
C LEU A 109 -0.33 -7.39 6.62
N TYR A 110 -0.85 -6.42 7.36
CA TYR A 110 -0.15 -5.81 8.50
C TYR A 110 -1.05 -5.76 9.73
N TRP A 111 -0.40 -5.71 10.90
CA TRP A 111 -1.07 -5.53 12.18
C TRP A 111 -0.70 -4.14 12.70
N PRO A 112 -1.67 -3.22 12.85
CA PRO A 112 -1.45 -1.94 13.48
C PRO A 112 -1.16 -2.07 14.99
#